data_AF-C5CIG9-F1
#
_entry.id   AF-C5CIG9-F1
#
_cell.length_a   1.000
_cell.length_b   1.000
_cell.length_c   1.000
_cell.angle_alpha   90.00
_cell.angle_beta   90.00
_cell.angle_gamma   90.00
#
_symmetry.space_group_name_H-M   'P 1'
#
loop_
_entity.id
_entity.type
_entity.pdbx_description
1 polymer ?
#
loop_
_entity_poly.entity_id
_entity_poly.type
_entity_poly.pdbx_seq_one_letter_code
_entity_poly.pdbx_strand_id
1 'polypeptide(L)'
;MNDMVNYLVECLKEYKLEEFYHLEGDEVPFYVIVSQEPEKVIEVLQSLDDLEADVVVLSPEEKEAIGSTNSEIAAAVSKAIEKGQKVL
;
A
#
# COMPACT_ATOMS: atom_id res chain seq x y z
N MET A 1 -9.70 7.08 -12.55
CA MET A 1 -8.52 6.53 -11.86
C MET A 1 -7.80 7.71 -11.27
N ASN A 2 -7.67 7.77 -9.93
CA ASN A 2 -7.15 8.94 -9.21
C ASN A 2 -5.75 9.31 -9.71
N ASP A 3 -5.46 10.60 -9.93
CA ASP A 3 -4.15 11.08 -10.37
C ASP A 3 -3.01 10.62 -9.44
N MET A 4 -3.27 10.53 -8.14
CA MET A 4 -2.34 10.02 -7.13
C MET A 4 -2.01 8.53 -7.30
N VAL A 5 -3.00 7.70 -7.67
CA VAL A 5 -2.79 6.26 -7.90
C VAL A 5 -1.84 6.06 -9.06
N ASN A 6 -2.05 6.78 -10.17
CA ASN A 6 -1.19 6.71 -11.34
C ASN A 6 0.23 7.23 -11.04
N TYR A 7 0.33 8.29 -10.25
CA TYR A 7 1.62 8.82 -9.80
C TYR A 7 2.42 7.77 -9.00
N LEU A 8 1.79 7.15 -7.99
CA LEU A 8 2.42 6.09 -7.20
C LEU A 8 2.82 4.88 -8.06
N VAL A 9 1.98 4.46 -9.00
CA VAL A 9 2.33 3.39 -9.94
C VAL A 9 3.59 3.75 -10.75
N GLU A 10 3.66 4.97 -11.27
CA GLU A 10 4.82 5.42 -12.05
C GLU A 10 6.10 5.55 -11.20
N CYS A 11 5.99 6.00 -9.95
CA CYS A 11 7.13 6.06 -9.03
C CYS A 11 7.63 4.67 -8.64
N LEU A 12 6.72 3.71 -8.50
CA LEU A 12 7.04 2.40 -7.97
C LEU A 12 7.29 1.33 -9.05
N LYS A 13 7.17 1.66 -10.33
CA LYS A 13 7.33 0.72 -11.46
C LYS A 13 8.71 0.07 -11.55
N GLU A 14 9.74 0.68 -10.97
CA GLU A 14 11.11 0.15 -10.97
C GLU A 14 11.35 -0.88 -9.84
N TYR A 15 10.39 -1.03 -8.93
CA TYR A 15 10.47 -1.93 -7.79
C TYR A 15 9.69 -3.22 -8.05
N LYS A 16 10.07 -4.28 -7.34
CA LYS A 16 9.38 -5.57 -7.40
C LYS A 16 8.14 -5.55 -6.52
N LEU A 17 7.09 -4.90 -7.01
CA LEU A 17 5.76 -4.96 -6.41
C LEU A 17 5.08 -6.26 -6.82
N GLU A 18 4.46 -6.95 -5.86
CA GLU A 18 3.60 -8.10 -6.14
C GLU A 18 2.14 -7.68 -6.22
N GLU A 19 1.71 -6.79 -5.31
CA GLU A 19 0.32 -6.37 -5.23
C GLU A 19 0.23 -4.92 -4.76
N PHE A 20 -0.74 -4.19 -5.31
CA PHE A 20 -1.02 -2.83 -4.90
C PHE A 20 -2.54 -2.64 -4.76
N TYR A 21 -2.98 -2.23 -3.58
CA TYR A 21 -4.38 -1.98 -3.26
C TYR A 21 -4.60 -0.52 -2.88
N HIS A 22 -5.74 -0.01 -3.33
CA HIS A 22 -6.24 1.33 -3.07
C HIS A 22 -7.62 1.22 -2.42
N LEU A 23 -7.79 1.74 -1.22
CA LEU A 23 -9.09 1.79 -0.55
C LEU A 23 -9.62 3.24 -0.56
N GLU A 24 -10.74 3.43 -1.25
CA GLU A 24 -11.51 4.69 -1.23
C GLU A 24 -12.61 4.61 -0.17
N GLY A 25 -12.82 5.70 0.57
CA GLY A 25 -13.94 5.79 1.52
C GLY A 25 -13.66 6.59 2.78
N ASP A 26 -12.40 6.93 3.06
CA ASP A 26 -11.98 7.78 4.17
C ASP A 26 -11.53 9.16 3.64
N GLU A 27 -11.43 10.18 4.51
CA GLU A 27 -11.01 11.54 4.13
C GLU A 27 -9.59 11.57 3.53
N VAL A 28 -8.75 10.59 3.89
CA VAL A 28 -7.39 10.40 3.39
C VAL A 28 -7.35 9.06 2.64
N PRO A 29 -6.79 8.99 1.43
CA PRO A 29 -6.64 7.74 0.69
C PRO A 29 -5.71 6.76 1.43
N PHE A 30 -6.09 5.48 1.44
CA PHE A 30 -5.32 4.42 2.08
C PHE A 30 -4.78 3.44 1.04
N TYR A 31 -3.47 3.21 1.09
CA TYR A 31 -2.73 2.39 0.14
C TYR A 31 -2.05 1.21 0.85
N VAL A 32 -2.15 0.02 0.26
CA VAL A 32 -1.39 -1.16 0.69
C VAL A 32 -0.54 -1.64 -0.47
N ILE A 33 0.78 -1.64 -0.26
CA ILE A 33 1.76 -2.08 -1.25
C ILE A 33 2.47 -3.32 -0.72
N VAL A 34 2.43 -4.40 -1.49
CA VAL A 34 3.18 -5.64 -1.22
C VAL A 34 4.38 -5.68 -2.14
N SER A 35 5.58 -5.75 -1.58
CA SER A 35 6.82 -5.76 -2.34
C SER A 35 7.85 -6.73 -1.76
N GLN A 36 8.66 -7.30 -2.63
CA GLN A 36 9.85 -8.08 -2.25
C GLN A 36 10.96 -7.20 -1.65
N GLU A 37 10.85 -5.86 -1.77
CA GLU A 37 11.84 -4.89 -1.32
C GLU A 37 11.17 -3.75 -0.51
N PRO A 38 10.47 -4.05 0.60
CA PRO A 38 9.61 -3.09 1.30
C PRO A 38 10.38 -1.86 1.81
N GLU A 39 11.60 -2.05 2.32
CA GLU A 39 12.44 -0.94 2.82
C GLU A 39 12.72 0.09 1.72
N LYS A 40 13.08 -0.36 0.51
CA LYS A 40 13.36 0.54 -0.62
C LYS A 40 12.12 1.31 -1.07
N VAL A 41 10.96 0.64 -1.06
CA VAL A 41 9.69 1.27 -1.38
C VAL A 41 9.35 2.35 -0.35
N ILE A 42 9.57 2.09 0.95
CA ILE A 42 9.38 3.07 2.02
C ILE A 42 10.29 4.29 1.84
N GLU A 43 11.57 4.09 1.54
CA GLU A 43 12.53 5.20 1.33
C GLU A 43 12.08 6.14 0.21
N VAL A 44 11.54 5.59 -0.88
CA VAL A 44 11.04 6.37 -2.02
C VAL A 44 9.79 7.13 -1.64
N LEU A 45 8.83 6.46 -0.99
CA LEU A 45 7.59 7.10 -0.55
C LEU A 45 7.85 8.24 0.43
N GLN A 46 8.84 8.09 1.33
CA GLN A 46 9.26 9.15 2.25
C GLN A 46 9.93 10.34 1.55
N SER A 47 10.46 10.12 0.34
CA SER A 47 11.04 11.19 -0.49
C SER A 47 9.97 11.96 -1.28
N LEU A 48 8.70 11.56 -1.20
CA LEU A 48 7.56 12.24 -1.83
C LEU A 48 6.97 13.25 -0.84
N ASP A 49 7.38 14.51 -0.94
CA ASP A 49 6.93 15.59 -0.03
C ASP A 49 5.40 15.86 -0.09
N ASP A 50 4.72 15.51 -1.19
CA ASP A 50 3.29 15.82 -1.42
C ASP A 50 2.36 14.60 -1.30
N LEU A 51 2.81 13.51 -0.67
CA LEU A 51 1.98 12.31 -0.50
C LEU A 51 1.02 12.46 0.69
N GLU A 52 -0.15 13.06 0.45
CA GLU A 52 -1.24 13.15 1.43
C GLU A 52 -2.05 11.84 1.49
N ALA A 53 -1.40 10.76 1.89
CA ALA A 53 -2.01 9.43 1.95
C ALA A 53 -1.45 8.55 3.07
N ASP A 54 -2.28 7.68 3.62
CA ASP A 54 -1.82 6.61 4.49
C ASP A 54 -1.31 5.46 3.64
N VAL A 55 -0.03 5.11 3.79
CA VAL A 55 0.60 4.03 3.03
C VAL A 55 1.16 2.98 3.96
N VAL A 56 0.76 1.73 3.74
CA VAL A 56 1.32 0.56 4.37
C VAL A 56 2.09 -0.25 3.34
N VAL A 57 3.37 -0.48 3.61
CA VAL A 57 4.25 -1.29 2.77
C VAL A 57 4.57 -2.58 3.51
N LEU A 58 4.42 -3.72 2.84
CA LEU A 58 4.60 -5.04 3.42
C LEU A 58 5.44 -5.92 2.51
N SER A 59 6.19 -6.82 3.12
CA SER A 59 6.66 -8.02 2.44
C SER A 59 5.50 -9.03 2.24
N PRO A 60 5.64 -9.97 1.30
CA PRO A 60 4.66 -11.03 1.12
C PRO A 60 4.44 -11.87 2.38
N GLU A 61 5.53 -12.14 3.12
CA GLU A 61 5.49 -12.87 4.40
C GLU A 61 4.68 -12.10 5.46
N GLU A 62 4.85 -10.77 5.54
CA GLU A 62 4.06 -9.93 6.44
C GLU A 62 2.58 -9.89 6.05
N LYS A 63 2.27 -9.85 4.75
CA LYS A 63 0.88 -9.94 4.28
C LYS A 63 0.21 -11.25 4.76
N GLU A 64 0.91 -12.38 4.66
CA GLU A 64 0.37 -13.66 5.15
C GLU A 64 0.16 -13.66 6.67
N ALA A 65 1.04 -13.00 7.43
CA ALA A 65 0.94 -12.88 8.87
C ALA A 65 -0.21 -11.96 9.36
N ILE A 66 -0.66 -11.01 8.53
CA ILE A 66 -1.71 -10.05 8.90
C ILE A 66 -3.04 -10.73 9.27
N GLY A 67 -3.44 -11.78 8.55
CA GLY A 67 -4.69 -12.51 8.84
C GLY A 67 -4.71 -13.17 10.23
N SER A 68 -3.55 -13.35 10.85
CA SER A 68 -3.41 -13.94 12.19
C SER A 68 -3.15 -12.91 13.29
N THR A 69 -3.04 -11.63 12.93
CA THR A 69 -2.64 -10.55 13.85
C THR A 69 -3.87 -9.76 14.33
N ASN A 70 -4.07 -9.70 15.65
CA ASN A 70 -5.20 -8.95 16.23
C ASN A 70 -4.77 -7.51 16.59
N SER A 71 -4.63 -6.67 15.56
CA SER A 71 -4.26 -5.25 15.68
C SER A 71 -5.18 -4.39 14.81
N GLU A 72 -5.46 -3.16 15.24
CA GLU A 72 -6.26 -2.18 14.48
C GLU A 72 -5.64 -1.90 13.09
N ILE A 73 -4.30 -1.86 13.01
CA ILE A 73 -3.57 -1.69 11.74
C ILE A 73 -3.78 -2.93 10.85
N ALA A 74 -3.68 -4.13 11.42
CA ALA A 74 -3.90 -5.38 10.68
C ALA A 74 -5.35 -5.48 10.16
N ALA A 75 -6.33 -4.96 10.91
CA ALA A 75 -7.72 -4.88 10.48
C ALA A 75 -7.91 -3.88 9.32
N ALA A 76 -7.26 -2.71 9.39
CA ALA A 76 -7.29 -1.72 8.31
C ALA A 76 -6.67 -2.26 7.01
N VAL A 77 -5.51 -2.91 7.11
CA VAL A 77 -4.85 -3.54 5.97
C VAL A 77 -5.68 -4.69 5.41
N SER A 78 -6.21 -5.57 6.25
CA SER A 78 -7.10 -6.66 5.82
C SER A 78 -8.30 -6.11 5.06
N LYS A 79 -8.96 -5.07 5.60
CA LYS A 79 -10.08 -4.38 4.94
C LYS A 79 -9.67 -3.82 3.58
N ALA A 80 -8.50 -3.20 3.46
CA ALA A 80 -8.00 -2.66 2.21
C ALA A 80 -7.68 -3.75 1.17
N ILE A 81 -7.16 -4.90 1.59
CA ILE A 81 -6.90 -6.04 0.70
C ILE A 81 -8.22 -6.70 0.25
N GLU A 82 -9.21 -6.83 1.14
CA GLU A 82 -10.48 -7.50 0.86
C GLU A 82 -11.48 -6.64 0.07
N LYS A 83 -11.52 -5.33 0.36
CA LYS A 83 -12.52 -4.40 -0.18
C LYS A 83 -11.94 -3.31 -1.06
N GLY A 84 -10.62 -3.08 -1.01
CA GLY A 84 -9.95 -2.10 -1.84
C GLY A 84 -9.88 -2.55 -3.29
N GLN A 85 -9.68 -1.57 -4.16
CA GLN A 85 -9.42 -1.80 -5.57
C GLN A 85 -7.97 -2.27 -5.75
N LYS A 86 -7.80 -3.46 -6.30
CA LYS A 86 -6.48 -3.94 -6.76
C LYS A 86 -6.07 -3.15 -8.01
N VAL A 87 -4.92 -2.49 -7.92
CA VAL A 87 -4.34 -1.64 -8.97
C VAL A 87 -3.37 -2.45 -9.85
N LEU A 88 -2.62 -3.36 -9.22
CA LEU A 88 -1.68 -4.30 -9.84
C LEU A 88 -1.99 -5.71 -9.34
#